data_AF-A0A0Q7BWS2-F1
#
_entry.id   AF-A0A0Q7BWS2-F1
#
_cell.length_a   1.000
_cell.length_b   1.000
_cell.length_c   1.000
_cell.angle_alpha   90.00
_cell.angle_beta   90.00
_cell.angle_gamma   90.00
#
_symmetry.space_group_name_H-M   'P 1'
#
loop_
_entity.id
_entity.type
_entity.pdbx_description
1 polymer ?
#
loop_
_entity_poly.entity_id
_entity_poly.type
_entity_poly.pdbx_seq_one_letter_code
_entity_poly.pdbx_strand_id
1 'polypeptide(L)'
;MSHDNRRATTLRSRNEAARVSNEELFFDLVYAFSVTQLSHYLLDHLTLLGAFQTLVMWFAVWLGWQYTAWTTNWFNPGALRIRGVLFAIMLLAMVMASALPGAFAERGLVFALCFVGIQAGRTLCMLIAIGSNDPLTPNFRRLLAWNCLAGAFWIAGGLAEGQARLALWFVGVLCEYIAPMIGLRFPGLGRSTTADWTIDGGHLAERCQLFVIVALGESVLATGIAFGHHAEWHGIDLFALLVGFSGSLAMWWMYFDTSAKEATHAIEHSPDPGGIGAKFHYTHVILVAGIIVCAVADELTINEGSHHAELKYLGALIGGPALYLFGNALFKRVVRGFLPQSHLYGLGLLAVLAVFAPHLSVMVVGTLTTLVMIAVAALEAAVRRRAWAAAAAR
;
A
#
# COMPACT_ATOMS: atom_id res chain seq x y z
N MET A 1 18.67 36.79 2.48
CA MET A 1 18.43 35.36 2.20
C MET A 1 19.76 34.64 2.24
N SER A 2 20.11 34.10 3.41
CA SER A 2 21.32 33.30 3.59
C SER A 2 20.99 31.86 3.18
N HIS A 3 21.59 31.37 2.08
CA HIS A 3 21.65 29.94 1.81
C HIS A 3 22.59 29.33 2.85
N ASP A 4 22.04 28.95 4.00
CA ASP A 4 22.77 28.25 5.04
C ASP A 4 23.12 26.84 4.51
N ASN A 5 24.35 26.71 4.03
CA ASN A 5 24.96 25.46 3.56
C ASN A 5 25.29 24.54 4.75
N ARG A 6 24.30 24.29 5.63
CA ARG A 6 24.41 23.26 6.65
C ARG A 6 24.44 21.93 5.93
N ARG A 7 25.56 21.22 6.02
CA ARG A 7 25.62 19.79 5.67
C ARG A 7 24.43 19.12 6.32
N ALA A 8 23.50 18.63 5.51
CA ALA A 8 22.31 17.95 5.98
C ALA A 8 22.73 16.86 6.97
N THR A 9 22.23 16.94 8.21
CA THR A 9 22.49 15.96 9.26
C THR A 9 21.91 14.61 8.86
N THR A 10 22.54 13.51 9.26
CA THR A 10 22.09 12.14 8.94
C THR A 10 20.67 11.86 9.43
N LEU A 11 20.34 12.35 10.63
CA LEU A 11 19.00 12.25 11.21
C LEU A 11 18.21 13.53 10.95
N ARG A 12 16.88 13.40 10.83
CA ARG A 12 15.98 14.56 10.75
C ARG A 12 15.93 15.30 12.09
N SER A 13 15.79 16.62 12.02
CA SER A 13 15.41 17.43 13.17
C SER A 13 13.97 17.10 13.57
N ARG A 14 13.68 17.07 14.88
CA ARG A 14 12.33 16.90 15.43
C ARG A 14 11.64 18.23 15.79
N ASN A 15 12.33 19.36 15.60
CA ASN A 15 11.83 20.67 16.02
C ASN A 15 10.93 21.35 14.96
N GLU A 16 10.88 20.83 13.74
CA GLU A 16 10.05 21.36 12.65
C GLU A 16 9.25 20.20 12.03
N ALA A 17 8.00 20.46 11.66
CA ALA A 17 7.16 19.49 10.95
C ALA A 17 7.86 19.09 9.65
N ALA A 18 8.20 17.82 9.53
CA ALA A 18 9.02 17.37 8.42
C ALA A 18 8.15 17.22 7.17
N ARG A 19 8.48 17.96 6.09
CA ARG A 19 7.80 17.81 4.80
C ARG A 19 8.39 16.64 4.02
N VAL A 20 7.57 16.05 3.14
CA VAL A 20 8.03 15.03 2.20
C VAL A 20 8.98 15.66 1.16
N SER A 21 10.12 15.02 0.95
CA SER A 21 11.15 15.47 0.03
C SER A 21 10.90 15.00 -1.41
N ASN A 22 11.52 15.66 -2.40
CA ASN A 22 11.40 15.25 -3.80
C ASN A 22 11.95 13.82 -4.03
N GLU A 23 12.97 13.42 -3.29
CA GLU A 23 13.54 12.08 -3.35
C GLU A 23 12.55 11.02 -2.84
N GLU A 24 11.76 11.35 -1.82
CA GLU A 24 10.71 10.48 -1.30
C GLU A 24 9.53 10.36 -2.29
N LEU A 25 9.16 11.44 -2.97
CA LEU A 25 8.16 11.38 -4.04
C LEU A 25 8.64 10.53 -5.22
N PHE A 26 9.90 10.68 -5.62
CA PHE A 26 10.48 9.87 -6.69
C PHE A 26 10.55 8.39 -6.29
N PHE A 27 10.83 8.09 -5.02
CA PHE A 27 10.77 6.73 -4.48
C PHE A 27 9.38 6.10 -4.65
N ASP A 28 8.32 6.84 -4.29
CA ASP A 28 6.95 6.34 -4.43
C ASP A 28 6.59 6.07 -5.88
N LEU A 29 6.99 6.93 -6.81
CA LEU A 29 6.75 6.74 -8.24
C LEU A 29 7.41 5.46 -8.76
N VAL A 30 8.65 5.18 -8.34
CA VAL A 30 9.33 3.92 -8.72
C VAL A 30 8.62 2.71 -8.10
N TYR A 31 8.14 2.82 -6.87
CA TYR A 31 7.38 1.75 -6.23
C TYR A 31 5.97 1.55 -6.83
N ALA A 32 5.38 2.59 -7.41
CA ALA A 32 4.13 2.54 -8.15
C ALA A 32 4.16 1.47 -9.23
N PHE A 33 5.28 1.35 -9.93
CA PHE A 33 5.46 0.31 -10.94
C PHE A 33 5.25 -1.11 -10.37
N SER A 34 5.60 -1.38 -9.11
CA SER A 34 5.32 -2.68 -8.47
C SER A 34 3.81 -2.92 -8.29
N VAL A 35 3.04 -1.88 -8.02
CA VAL A 35 1.57 -1.92 -7.90
C VAL A 35 0.97 -2.36 -9.24
N THR A 36 1.40 -1.74 -10.33
CA THR A 36 0.97 -2.06 -11.70
C THR A 36 1.31 -3.50 -12.07
N GLN A 37 2.56 -3.92 -11.81
CA GLN A 37 3.00 -5.29 -12.09
C GLN A 37 2.22 -6.35 -11.28
N LEU A 38 1.80 -6.04 -10.05
CA LEU A 38 0.96 -6.92 -9.25
C LEU A 38 -0.47 -7.02 -9.79
N SER A 39 -1.05 -5.92 -10.26
CA SER A 39 -2.36 -5.92 -10.91
C SER A 39 -2.35 -6.82 -12.15
N HIS A 40 -1.37 -6.64 -13.05
CA HIS A 40 -1.25 -7.49 -14.25
C HIS A 40 -1.03 -8.96 -13.89
N TYR A 41 -0.15 -9.25 -12.91
CA TYR A 41 0.07 -10.63 -12.49
C TYR A 41 -1.22 -11.28 -11.97
N LEU A 42 -2.04 -10.55 -11.19
CA LEU A 42 -3.31 -11.03 -10.69
C LEU A 42 -4.34 -11.24 -11.83
N LEU A 43 -4.38 -10.32 -12.80
CA LEU A 43 -5.24 -10.41 -13.97
C LEU A 43 -4.94 -11.65 -14.81
N ASP A 44 -3.66 -11.96 -15.02
CA ASP A 44 -3.22 -13.15 -15.76
C ASP A 44 -3.49 -14.45 -14.99
N HIS A 45 -3.66 -14.38 -13.66
CA HIS A 45 -3.78 -15.54 -12.77
C HIS A 45 -5.02 -15.45 -11.86
N LEU A 46 -6.21 -15.24 -12.43
CA LEU A 46 -7.51 -15.19 -11.73
C LEU A 46 -7.96 -16.56 -11.17
N THR A 47 -7.17 -17.08 -10.24
CA THR A 47 -7.40 -18.31 -9.49
C THR A 47 -7.11 -18.07 -8.02
N LEU A 48 -7.58 -18.94 -7.12
CA LEU A 48 -7.26 -18.82 -5.70
C LEU A 48 -5.74 -18.88 -5.42
N LEU A 49 -5.01 -19.70 -6.18
CA LEU A 49 -3.56 -19.80 -6.08
C LEU A 49 -2.88 -18.50 -6.54
N GLY A 50 -3.28 -17.97 -7.70
CA GLY A 50 -2.74 -16.71 -8.23
C GLY A 50 -3.05 -15.52 -7.31
N ALA A 51 -4.24 -15.48 -6.71
CA ALA A 51 -4.60 -14.49 -5.70
C ALA A 51 -3.70 -14.60 -4.46
N PHE A 52 -3.43 -15.82 -3.96
CA PHE A 52 -2.54 -16.02 -2.82
C PHE A 52 -1.08 -15.71 -3.13
N GLN A 53 -0.59 -16.06 -4.32
CA GLN A 53 0.73 -15.68 -4.84
C GLN A 53 0.88 -14.16 -4.91
N THR A 54 -0.12 -13.47 -5.50
CA THR A 54 -0.18 -12.01 -5.55
C THR A 54 -0.18 -11.41 -4.15
N LEU A 55 -0.94 -11.98 -3.22
CA LEU A 55 -1.01 -11.51 -1.83
C LEU A 55 0.36 -11.58 -1.14
N VAL A 56 1.10 -12.69 -1.31
CA VAL A 56 2.45 -12.84 -0.75
C VAL A 56 3.42 -11.81 -1.34
N MET A 57 3.39 -11.60 -2.65
CA MET A 57 4.23 -10.58 -3.31
C MET A 57 3.82 -9.16 -2.92
N TRP A 58 2.53 -8.88 -2.80
CA TRP A 58 2.00 -7.62 -2.32
C TRP A 58 2.51 -7.30 -0.92
N PHE A 59 2.47 -8.26 -0.01
CA PHE A 59 3.02 -8.09 1.33
C PHE A 59 4.52 -7.78 1.30
N ALA A 60 5.30 -8.42 0.42
CA ALA A 60 6.72 -8.11 0.26
C ALA A 60 6.92 -6.67 -0.24
N VAL A 61 6.27 -6.29 -1.35
CA VAL A 61 6.34 -4.94 -1.92
C VAL A 61 5.94 -3.89 -0.89
N TRP A 62 4.84 -4.11 -0.18
CA TRP A 62 4.37 -3.22 0.87
C TRP A 62 5.41 -3.10 1.99
N LEU A 63 5.99 -4.20 2.49
CA LEU A 63 7.02 -4.15 3.53
C LEU A 63 8.26 -3.38 3.06
N GLY A 64 8.70 -3.58 1.81
CA GLY A 64 9.81 -2.85 1.21
C GLY A 64 9.59 -1.34 1.21
N TRP A 65 8.40 -0.91 0.77
CA TRP A 65 7.98 0.50 0.81
C TRP A 65 7.88 1.00 2.25
N GLN A 66 7.18 0.23 3.09
CA GLN A 66 6.85 0.53 4.46
C GLN A 66 8.09 0.86 5.29
N TYR A 67 9.04 -0.08 5.38
CA TYR A 67 10.23 0.11 6.18
C TYR A 67 11.11 1.24 5.63
N THR A 68 11.06 1.51 4.33
CA THR A 68 11.75 2.65 3.74
C THR A 68 11.10 3.97 4.17
N ALA A 69 9.78 4.06 4.19
CA ALA A 69 9.05 5.23 4.72
C ALA A 69 9.34 5.47 6.21
N TRP A 70 9.41 4.43 7.04
CA TRP A 70 9.85 4.56 8.44
C TRP A 70 11.30 5.03 8.52
N THR A 71 12.18 4.49 7.68
CA THR A 71 13.58 4.88 7.63
C THR A 71 13.71 6.37 7.27
N THR A 72 13.06 6.85 6.22
CA THR A 72 13.15 8.27 5.84
C THR A 72 12.41 9.22 6.78
N ASN A 73 11.60 8.69 7.71
CA ASN A 73 11.02 9.43 8.81
C ASN A 73 12.01 9.68 9.98
N TRP A 74 13.03 8.82 10.14
CA TRP A 74 14.14 9.05 11.08
C TRP A 74 15.34 9.74 10.42
N PHE A 75 15.69 9.30 9.22
CA PHE A 75 16.87 9.72 8.48
C PHE A 75 16.52 10.81 7.48
N ASN A 76 17.43 11.76 7.30
CA ASN A 76 17.26 12.88 6.38
C ASN A 76 17.62 12.46 4.93
N PRO A 77 16.67 12.37 3.99
CA PRO A 77 16.96 12.03 2.59
C PRO A 77 17.84 13.06 1.88
N GLY A 78 17.96 14.28 2.41
CA GLY A 78 18.85 15.32 1.89
C GLY A 78 20.33 15.06 2.17
N ALA A 79 20.66 14.20 3.14
CA ALA A 79 22.04 13.83 3.42
C ALA A 79 22.58 12.88 2.33
N LEU A 80 23.74 13.20 1.75
CA LEU A 80 24.30 12.48 0.59
C LEU A 80 24.34 10.94 0.77
N ARG A 81 24.71 10.48 1.97
CA ARG A 81 24.75 9.05 2.30
C ARG A 81 23.37 8.39 2.24
N ILE A 82 22.38 9.03 2.84
CA ILE A 82 20.99 8.53 2.90
C ILE A 82 20.34 8.61 1.52
N ARG A 83 20.58 9.70 0.79
CA ARG A 83 20.15 9.86 -0.60
C ARG A 83 20.68 8.75 -1.49
N GLY A 84 21.98 8.44 -1.38
CA GLY A 84 22.61 7.35 -2.14
C GLY A 84 21.97 5.99 -1.86
N VAL A 85 21.68 5.70 -0.59
CA VAL A 85 20.95 4.47 -0.21
C VAL A 85 19.55 4.46 -0.81
N LEU A 86 18.82 5.59 -0.77
CA LEU A 86 17.47 5.67 -1.32
C LEU A 86 17.47 5.42 -2.84
N PHE A 87 18.42 5.99 -3.59
CA PHE A 87 18.57 5.71 -5.03
C PHE A 87 18.97 4.26 -5.33
N ALA A 88 19.82 3.65 -4.50
CA ALA A 88 20.12 2.23 -4.63
C ALA A 88 18.88 1.36 -4.39
N ILE A 89 18.05 1.71 -3.39
CA ILE A 89 16.78 1.04 -3.14
C ILE A 89 15.83 1.20 -4.32
N MET A 90 15.73 2.40 -4.91
CA MET A 90 14.89 2.62 -6.11
C MET A 90 15.33 1.71 -7.27
N LEU A 91 16.63 1.60 -7.53
CA LEU A 91 17.13 0.71 -8.57
C LEU A 91 16.78 -0.76 -8.28
N LEU A 92 17.00 -1.22 -7.05
CA LEU A 92 16.63 -2.58 -6.65
C LEU A 92 15.12 -2.81 -6.74
N ALA A 93 14.30 -1.83 -6.38
CA ALA A 93 12.85 -1.90 -6.45
C ALA A 93 12.37 -1.98 -7.90
N MET A 94 13.00 -1.24 -8.82
CA MET A 94 12.70 -1.32 -10.25
C MET A 94 13.03 -2.71 -10.83
N VAL A 95 14.17 -3.29 -10.45
CA VAL A 95 14.54 -4.66 -10.87
C VAL A 95 13.60 -5.70 -10.25
N MET A 96 13.27 -5.55 -8.96
CA MET A 96 12.31 -6.40 -8.26
C MET A 96 10.93 -6.36 -8.92
N ALA A 97 10.44 -5.16 -9.26
CA ALA A 97 9.16 -4.97 -9.93
C ALA A 97 9.14 -5.61 -11.33
N SER A 98 10.21 -5.43 -12.11
CA SER A 98 10.39 -6.09 -13.42
C SER A 98 10.44 -7.62 -13.33
N ALA A 99 10.83 -8.16 -12.17
CA ALA A 99 10.86 -9.59 -11.91
C ALA A 99 9.51 -10.16 -11.48
N LEU A 100 8.55 -9.34 -11.00
CA LEU A 100 7.26 -9.78 -10.47
C LEU A 100 6.48 -10.74 -11.40
N PRO A 101 6.30 -10.48 -12.71
CA PRO A 101 5.54 -11.38 -13.57
C PRO A 101 6.09 -12.81 -13.61
N GLY A 102 7.41 -12.95 -13.49
CA GLY A 102 8.12 -14.24 -13.47
C GLY A 102 8.57 -14.67 -12.08
N ALA A 103 8.10 -14.05 -11.00
CA ALA A 103 8.61 -14.30 -9.64
C ALA A 103 8.32 -15.73 -9.17
N PHE A 104 7.21 -16.34 -9.58
CA PHE A 104 6.91 -17.75 -9.34
C PHE A 104 7.44 -18.70 -10.43
N ALA A 105 8.24 -18.18 -11.37
CA ALA A 105 8.88 -18.92 -12.45
C ALA A 105 10.41 -18.66 -12.46
N GLU A 106 11.03 -18.34 -13.60
CA GLU A 106 12.48 -18.20 -13.75
C GLU A 106 13.10 -17.00 -13.01
N ARG A 107 12.30 -15.99 -12.62
CA ARG A 107 12.81 -14.73 -12.01
C ARG A 107 12.74 -14.71 -10.49
N GLY A 108 12.34 -15.82 -9.85
CA GLY A 108 12.15 -15.88 -8.39
C GLY A 108 13.38 -15.53 -7.58
N LEU A 109 14.57 -15.99 -7.98
CA LEU A 109 15.81 -15.67 -7.29
C LEU A 109 16.16 -14.18 -7.42
N VAL A 110 15.96 -13.58 -8.60
CA VAL A 110 16.21 -12.14 -8.82
C VAL A 110 15.30 -11.30 -7.94
N PHE A 111 14.01 -11.64 -7.88
CA PHE A 111 13.05 -11.01 -6.99
C PHE A 111 13.52 -11.08 -5.52
N ALA A 112 13.86 -12.29 -5.05
CA ALA A 112 14.29 -12.51 -3.67
C ALA A 112 15.57 -11.73 -3.32
N LEU A 113 16.59 -11.74 -4.20
CA LEU A 113 17.85 -11.03 -3.97
C LEU A 113 17.64 -9.51 -3.90
N CYS A 114 16.82 -8.96 -4.80
CA CYS A 114 16.51 -7.53 -4.77
C CYS A 114 15.74 -7.17 -3.50
N PHE A 115 14.73 -7.95 -3.13
CA PHE A 115 13.94 -7.72 -1.92
C PHE A 115 14.80 -7.79 -0.64
N VAL A 116 15.64 -8.81 -0.51
CA VAL A 116 16.57 -8.95 0.63
C VAL A 116 17.61 -7.83 0.64
N GLY A 117 18.11 -7.43 -0.54
CA GLY A 117 19.00 -6.27 -0.67
C GLY A 117 18.35 -4.98 -0.19
N ILE A 118 17.08 -4.75 -0.52
CA ILE A 118 16.30 -3.60 -0.01
C ILE A 118 16.15 -3.69 1.51
N GLN A 119 15.73 -4.84 2.05
CA GLN A 119 15.40 -4.96 3.48
C GLN A 119 16.64 -4.99 4.37
N ALA A 120 17.53 -5.97 4.17
CA ALA A 120 18.73 -6.15 4.98
C ALA A 120 19.79 -5.08 4.66
N GLY A 121 19.98 -4.77 3.37
CA GLY A 121 20.97 -3.78 2.94
C GLY A 121 20.66 -2.37 3.45
N ARG A 122 19.41 -1.89 3.29
CA ARG A 122 18.99 -0.60 3.89
C ARG A 122 19.27 -0.59 5.38
N THR A 123 18.80 -1.61 6.10
CA THR A 123 18.89 -1.67 7.57
C THR A 123 20.35 -1.66 8.04
N LEU A 124 21.23 -2.39 7.34
CA LEU A 124 22.67 -2.38 7.60
C LEU A 124 23.28 -0.99 7.35
N CYS A 125 22.98 -0.35 6.22
CA CYS A 125 23.46 1.00 5.93
C CYS A 125 23.01 2.02 6.99
N MET A 126 21.77 1.92 7.47
CA MET A 126 21.24 2.79 8.53
C MET A 126 21.95 2.55 9.86
N LEU A 127 22.20 1.27 10.22
CA LEU A 127 22.93 0.91 11.42
C LEU A 127 24.38 1.46 11.41
N ILE A 128 25.04 1.41 10.25
CA ILE A 128 26.37 2.01 10.06
C ILE A 128 26.31 3.53 10.18
N ALA A 129 25.24 4.16 9.66
CA ALA A 129 25.09 5.61 9.64
C ALA A 129 24.84 6.24 11.03
N ILE A 130 24.10 5.56 11.92
CA ILE A 130 23.81 6.05 13.29
C ILE A 130 24.94 5.75 14.30
N GLY A 131 25.73 4.70 14.07
CA GLY A 131 26.81 4.30 14.97
C GLY A 131 26.33 3.57 16.23
N SER A 132 27.25 3.23 17.13
CA SER A 132 26.98 2.33 18.27
C SER A 132 26.23 2.95 19.44
N ASN A 133 26.28 4.28 19.58
CA ASN A 133 25.85 4.99 20.80
C ASN A 133 24.47 5.64 20.64
N ASP A 134 23.82 5.50 19.49
CA ASP A 134 22.49 6.07 19.24
C ASP A 134 21.38 5.22 19.90
N PRO A 135 20.34 5.84 20.48
CA PRO A 135 19.20 5.12 21.06
C PRO A 135 18.46 4.20 20.08
N LEU A 136 18.52 4.46 18.78
CA LEU A 136 17.89 3.63 17.74
C LEU A 136 18.70 2.38 17.40
N THR A 137 19.99 2.32 17.75
CA THR A 137 20.91 1.25 17.37
C THR A 137 20.44 -0.14 17.80
N PRO A 138 19.97 -0.37 19.05
CA PRO A 138 19.41 -1.67 19.44
C PRO A 138 18.22 -2.08 18.58
N ASN A 139 17.38 -1.12 18.19
CA ASN A 139 16.20 -1.38 17.35
C ASN A 139 16.61 -1.83 15.95
N PHE A 140 17.54 -1.11 15.31
CA PHE A 140 18.06 -1.47 13.99
C PHE A 140 18.83 -2.79 13.99
N ARG A 141 19.52 -3.16 15.08
CA ARG A 141 20.15 -4.49 15.23
C ARG A 141 19.13 -5.62 15.24
N ARG A 142 18.03 -5.46 15.99
CA ARG A 142 16.93 -6.43 16.02
C ARG A 142 16.25 -6.53 14.66
N LEU A 143 16.00 -5.39 14.03
CA LEU A 143 15.42 -5.33 12.69
C LEU A 143 16.32 -6.04 11.67
N LEU A 144 17.63 -5.82 11.72
CA LEU A 144 18.57 -6.50 10.84
C LEU A 144 18.57 -8.02 11.06
N ALA A 145 18.54 -8.48 12.31
CA ALA A 145 18.46 -9.91 12.63
C ALA A 145 17.19 -10.56 12.06
N TRP A 146 16.05 -9.90 12.20
CA TRP A 146 14.79 -10.34 11.59
C TRP A 146 14.84 -10.33 10.07
N ASN A 147 15.42 -9.30 9.46
CA ASN A 147 15.57 -9.20 8.00
C ASN A 147 16.51 -10.27 7.45
N CYS A 148 17.56 -10.64 8.19
CA CYS A 148 18.44 -11.76 7.81
C CYS A 148 17.71 -13.11 7.91
N LEU A 149 16.91 -13.32 8.96
CA LEU A 149 16.12 -14.54 9.13
C LEU A 149 15.07 -14.68 8.01
N ALA A 150 14.28 -13.63 7.78
CA ALA A 150 13.31 -13.59 6.68
C ALA A 150 14.02 -13.71 5.32
N GLY A 151 15.16 -13.04 5.16
CA GLY A 151 15.95 -13.08 3.94
C GLY A 151 16.46 -14.48 3.58
N ALA A 152 16.78 -15.32 4.59
CA ALA A 152 17.10 -16.72 4.35
C ALA A 152 15.92 -17.48 3.73
N PHE A 153 14.69 -17.25 4.19
CA PHE A 153 13.49 -17.84 3.61
C PHE A 153 13.19 -17.31 2.20
N TRP A 154 13.38 -16.01 1.97
CA TRP A 154 13.22 -15.41 0.64
C TRP A 154 14.20 -16.00 -0.38
N ILE A 155 15.49 -16.09 -0.04
CA ILE A 155 16.53 -16.66 -0.90
C ILE A 155 16.29 -18.16 -1.10
N ALA A 156 16.00 -18.91 -0.03
CA ALA A 156 15.67 -20.33 -0.14
C ALA A 156 14.46 -20.56 -1.06
N GLY A 157 13.42 -19.73 -0.95
CA GLY A 157 12.27 -19.78 -1.85
C GLY A 157 12.63 -19.40 -3.29
N GLY A 158 13.51 -18.43 -3.50
CA GLY A 158 14.01 -18.05 -4.82
C GLY A 158 14.83 -19.16 -5.51
N LEU A 159 15.48 -20.02 -4.72
CA LEU A 159 16.17 -21.23 -5.21
C LEU A 159 15.25 -22.45 -5.34
N ALA A 160 14.11 -22.44 -4.66
CA ALA A 160 13.09 -23.48 -4.74
C ALA A 160 12.12 -23.23 -5.91
N GLU A 161 11.28 -24.22 -6.22
CA GLU A 161 10.28 -24.17 -7.28
C GLU A 161 8.87 -24.50 -6.75
N GLY A 162 7.85 -24.12 -7.53
CA GLY A 162 6.46 -24.47 -7.27
C GLY A 162 5.96 -24.08 -5.87
N GLN A 163 5.26 -25.00 -5.21
CA GLN A 163 4.65 -24.76 -3.90
C GLN A 163 5.66 -24.55 -2.78
N ALA A 164 6.87 -25.13 -2.89
CA ALA A 164 7.92 -24.93 -1.90
C ALA A 164 8.38 -23.47 -1.85
N ARG A 165 8.51 -22.81 -3.02
CA ARG A 165 8.79 -21.38 -3.11
C ARG A 165 7.74 -20.55 -2.38
N LEU A 166 6.46 -20.80 -2.68
CA LEU A 166 5.35 -20.07 -2.08
C LEU A 166 5.30 -20.26 -0.55
N ALA A 167 5.48 -21.47 -0.05
CA ALA A 167 5.52 -21.75 1.37
C ALA A 167 6.68 -21.01 2.08
N LEU A 168 7.88 -21.05 1.51
CA LEU A 168 9.05 -20.35 2.06
C LEU A 168 8.86 -18.84 2.07
N TRP A 169 8.37 -18.25 0.97
CA TRP A 169 8.08 -16.83 0.90
C TRP A 169 6.98 -16.40 1.85
N PHE A 170 5.93 -17.21 2.01
CA PHE A 170 4.90 -16.97 3.00
C PHE A 170 5.47 -16.96 4.44
N VAL A 171 6.36 -17.89 4.77
CA VAL A 171 7.07 -17.86 6.07
C VAL A 171 7.93 -16.60 6.21
N GLY A 172 8.62 -16.17 5.15
CA GLY A 172 9.36 -14.91 5.11
C GLY A 172 8.49 -13.70 5.45
N VAL A 173 7.33 -13.58 4.79
CA VAL A 173 6.33 -12.54 5.07
C VAL A 173 5.87 -12.60 6.54
N LEU A 174 5.56 -13.78 7.06
CA LEU A 174 5.13 -13.95 8.45
C LEU A 174 6.21 -13.49 9.44
N CYS A 175 7.48 -13.81 9.19
CA CYS A 175 8.58 -13.34 10.01
C CYS A 175 8.62 -11.80 10.08
N GLU A 176 8.50 -11.12 8.95
CA GLU A 176 8.60 -9.66 8.87
C GLU A 176 7.39 -8.92 9.45
N TYR A 177 6.19 -9.51 9.38
CA TYR A 177 4.97 -8.95 9.97
C TYR A 177 4.84 -9.22 11.47
N ILE A 178 5.18 -10.43 11.92
CA ILE A 178 5.08 -10.81 13.33
C ILE A 178 6.15 -10.10 14.16
N ALA A 179 7.35 -9.89 13.60
CA ALA A 179 8.47 -9.26 14.28
C ALA A 179 8.10 -7.93 14.99
N PRO A 180 7.54 -6.90 14.32
CA PRO A 180 7.11 -5.68 15.00
C PRO A 180 5.96 -5.89 16.00
N MET A 181 5.03 -6.82 15.74
CA MET A 181 3.89 -7.11 16.63
C MET A 181 4.34 -7.69 17.99
N ILE A 182 5.43 -8.46 18.00
CA ILE A 182 6.04 -8.96 19.24
C ILE A 182 7.10 -8.00 19.81
N GLY A 183 7.14 -6.75 19.35
CA GLY A 183 8.11 -5.74 19.79
C GLY A 183 9.54 -6.05 19.35
N LEU A 184 9.73 -6.65 18.17
CA LEU A 184 11.03 -7.03 17.62
C LEU A 184 11.85 -7.94 18.53
N ARG A 185 11.19 -8.71 19.41
CA ARG A 185 11.88 -9.61 20.33
C ARG A 185 12.73 -10.60 19.53
N PHE A 186 14.04 -10.62 19.77
CA PHE A 186 14.96 -11.57 19.13
C PHE A 186 15.86 -12.21 20.20
N PRO A 187 16.08 -13.54 20.17
CA PRO A 187 16.94 -14.22 21.14
C PRO A 187 18.31 -13.53 21.25
N GLY A 188 18.70 -13.15 22.47
CA GLY A 188 19.98 -12.47 22.73
C GLY A 188 20.02 -10.94 22.48
N LEU A 189 18.96 -10.33 21.90
CA LEU A 189 18.93 -8.87 21.60
C LEU A 189 17.82 -8.10 22.33
N GLY A 190 17.06 -8.77 23.20
CA GLY A 190 15.98 -8.15 23.97
C GLY A 190 14.72 -7.85 23.14
N ARG A 191 13.94 -6.86 23.58
CA ARG A 191 12.67 -6.43 22.97
C ARG A 191 12.62 -4.90 22.88
N SER A 192 11.93 -4.37 21.87
CA SER A 192 11.56 -2.96 21.72
C SER A 192 10.12 -2.72 22.18
N THR A 193 9.83 -1.49 22.57
CA THR A 193 8.48 -0.98 22.82
C THR A 193 8.08 0.01 21.72
N THR A 194 6.78 0.24 21.53
CA THR A 194 6.28 1.25 20.58
C THR A 194 6.71 2.67 20.97
N ALA A 195 7.02 2.91 22.25
CA ALA A 195 7.61 4.17 22.72
C ALA A 195 9.03 4.43 22.17
N ASP A 196 9.76 3.38 21.76
CA ASP A 196 11.07 3.53 21.11
C ASP A 196 10.93 4.06 19.67
N TRP A 197 9.73 4.00 19.10
CA TRP A 197 9.45 4.36 17.71
C TRP A 197 9.02 5.81 17.61
N THR A 198 9.96 6.71 17.90
CA THR A 198 9.74 8.15 17.82
C THR A 198 9.51 8.58 16.38
N ILE A 199 8.26 8.88 16.01
CA ILE A 199 7.87 9.26 14.64
C ILE A 199 7.35 10.68 14.56
N ASP A 200 7.52 11.31 13.39
CA ASP A 200 6.72 12.46 12.98
C ASP A 200 5.43 11.92 12.34
N GLY A 201 4.31 12.07 13.06
CA GLY A 201 3.01 11.56 12.62
C GLY A 201 2.49 12.25 11.37
N GLY A 202 2.76 13.55 11.23
CA GLY A 202 2.34 14.33 10.07
C GLY A 202 3.08 13.90 8.82
N HIS A 203 4.40 13.75 8.90
CA HIS A 203 5.21 13.27 7.78
C HIS A 203 4.80 11.86 7.34
N LEU A 204 4.55 10.95 8.29
CA LEU A 204 4.14 9.59 7.99
C LEU A 204 2.75 9.53 7.33
N ALA A 205 1.81 10.32 7.82
CA ALA A 205 0.49 10.44 7.22
C ALA A 205 0.58 11.01 5.78
N GLU A 206 1.40 12.05 5.58
CA GLU A 206 1.65 12.65 4.27
C GLU A 206 2.22 11.62 3.27
N ARG A 207 3.22 10.81 3.69
CA ARG A 207 3.78 9.72 2.87
C ARG A 207 2.72 8.70 2.45
N CYS A 208 1.88 8.26 3.38
CA CYS A 208 0.81 7.31 3.07
C CYS A 208 -0.21 7.90 2.09
N GLN A 209 -0.59 9.17 2.26
CA GLN A 209 -1.51 9.85 1.36
C GLN A 209 -0.96 10.00 -0.05
N LEU A 210 0.32 10.37 -0.17
CA LEU A 210 1.00 10.46 -1.47
C LEU A 210 1.08 9.11 -2.16
N PHE A 211 1.40 8.04 -1.43
CA PHE A 211 1.41 6.70 -1.99
C PHE A 211 0.02 6.24 -2.46
N VAL A 212 -1.05 6.60 -1.74
CA VAL A 212 -2.43 6.34 -2.19
C VAL A 212 -2.76 7.11 -3.47
N ILE A 213 -2.35 8.37 -3.61
CA ILE A 213 -2.51 9.14 -4.86
C ILE A 213 -1.80 8.44 -6.01
N VAL A 214 -0.56 8.00 -5.79
CA VAL A 214 0.25 7.31 -6.79
C VAL A 214 -0.43 5.99 -7.21
N ALA A 215 -0.89 5.18 -6.25
CA ALA A 215 -1.60 3.93 -6.56
C ALA A 215 -2.92 4.17 -7.33
N LEU A 216 -3.68 5.19 -6.98
CA LEU A 216 -4.88 5.59 -7.75
C LEU A 216 -4.50 6.08 -9.16
N GLY A 217 -3.38 6.80 -9.30
CA GLY A 217 -2.83 7.22 -10.58
C GLY A 217 -2.49 6.03 -11.48
N GLU A 218 -1.86 4.99 -10.94
CA GLU A 218 -1.58 3.75 -11.68
C GLU A 218 -2.87 3.02 -12.09
N SER A 219 -3.91 3.02 -11.25
CA SER A 219 -5.23 2.47 -11.62
C SER A 219 -5.84 3.20 -12.82
N VAL A 220 -5.78 4.54 -12.81
CA VAL A 220 -6.26 5.38 -13.92
C VAL A 220 -5.41 5.16 -15.19
N LEU A 221 -4.09 5.03 -15.04
CA LEU A 221 -3.18 4.76 -16.15
C LEU A 221 -3.47 3.38 -16.78
N ALA A 222 -3.63 2.33 -15.96
CA ALA A 222 -3.96 0.99 -16.42
C ALA A 222 -5.29 0.97 -17.18
N THR A 223 -6.32 1.64 -16.65
CA THR A 223 -7.61 1.82 -17.32
C THR A 223 -7.46 2.50 -18.69
N GLY A 224 -6.66 3.58 -18.75
CA GLY A 224 -6.39 4.31 -19.99
C GLY A 224 -5.61 3.49 -21.02
N ILE A 225 -4.63 2.69 -20.57
CA ILE A 225 -3.86 1.78 -21.44
C ILE A 225 -4.76 0.68 -22.01
N ALA A 226 -5.59 0.05 -21.17
CA ALA A 226 -6.53 -0.99 -21.60
C ALA A 226 -7.47 -0.45 -22.69
N PHE A 227 -8.08 0.72 -22.46
CA PHE A 227 -8.91 1.39 -23.46
C PHE A 227 -8.14 1.73 -24.74
N GLY A 228 -6.89 2.20 -24.62
CA GLY A 228 -6.05 2.60 -25.74
C GLY A 228 -5.61 1.46 -26.67
N HIS A 229 -5.64 0.20 -26.20
CA HIS A 229 -5.29 -0.97 -27.02
C HIS A 229 -6.41 -1.41 -27.97
N HIS A 230 -7.64 -0.91 -27.82
CA HIS A 230 -8.74 -1.21 -28.74
C HIS A 230 -8.52 -0.52 -30.09
N ALA A 231 -8.61 -1.29 -31.18
CA ALA A 231 -8.35 -0.81 -32.55
C ALA A 231 -9.39 0.24 -33.01
N GLU A 232 -10.62 0.11 -32.57
CA GLU A 232 -11.72 1.05 -32.80
C GLU A 232 -12.36 1.39 -31.46
N TRP A 233 -12.75 2.65 -31.28
CA TRP A 233 -13.42 3.11 -30.05
C TRP A 233 -14.92 3.09 -30.25
N HIS A 234 -15.61 2.16 -29.59
CA HIS A 234 -17.06 2.11 -29.56
C HIS A 234 -17.62 2.79 -28.30
N GLY A 235 -18.92 3.11 -28.31
CA GLY A 235 -19.57 3.78 -27.19
C GLY A 235 -19.52 2.96 -25.88
N ILE A 236 -19.48 1.63 -25.99
CA ILE A 236 -19.37 0.73 -24.84
C ILE A 236 -17.98 0.81 -24.18
N ASP A 237 -16.92 0.97 -24.97
CA ASP A 237 -15.55 1.10 -24.46
C ASP A 237 -15.37 2.43 -23.73
N LEU A 238 -15.93 3.51 -24.29
CA LEU A 238 -15.95 4.81 -23.63
C LEU A 238 -16.74 4.75 -22.32
N PHE A 239 -17.85 4.02 -22.29
CA PHE A 239 -18.62 3.82 -21.07
C PHE A 239 -17.82 3.03 -20.02
N ALA A 240 -17.13 1.96 -20.41
CA ALA A 240 -16.24 1.20 -19.53
C ALA A 240 -15.15 2.07 -18.90
N LEU A 241 -14.50 2.91 -19.72
CA LEU A 241 -13.50 3.89 -19.29
C LEU A 241 -14.09 4.87 -18.25
N LEU A 242 -15.29 5.39 -18.51
CA LEU A 242 -15.98 6.30 -17.59
C LEU A 242 -16.34 5.61 -16.26
N VAL A 243 -16.72 4.33 -16.30
CA VAL A 243 -16.98 3.52 -15.09
C VAL A 243 -15.70 3.40 -14.25
N GLY A 244 -14.60 2.92 -14.84
CA GLY A 244 -13.32 2.77 -14.11
C GLY A 244 -12.76 4.08 -13.58
N PHE A 245 -12.81 5.16 -14.38
CA PHE A 245 -12.41 6.49 -13.95
C PHE A 245 -13.27 7.01 -12.79
N SER A 246 -14.59 6.82 -12.85
CA SER A 246 -15.51 7.22 -11.79
C SER A 246 -15.29 6.41 -10.51
N GLY A 247 -14.96 5.11 -10.63
CA GLY A 247 -14.57 4.26 -9.51
C GLY A 247 -13.31 4.77 -8.81
N SER A 248 -12.27 5.09 -9.58
CA SER A 248 -11.03 5.70 -9.08
C SER A 248 -11.28 7.04 -8.38
N LEU A 249 -12.16 7.89 -8.94
CA LEU A 249 -12.55 9.15 -8.33
C LEU A 249 -13.35 8.96 -7.03
N ALA A 250 -14.24 7.97 -6.98
CA ALA A 250 -14.99 7.65 -5.76
C ALA A 250 -14.07 7.18 -4.63
N MET A 251 -13.09 6.31 -4.95
CA MET A 251 -12.03 5.91 -4.01
C MET A 251 -11.24 7.13 -3.52
N TRP A 252 -10.74 7.95 -4.44
CA TRP A 252 -10.04 9.20 -4.09
C TRP A 252 -10.86 10.05 -3.13
N TRP A 253 -12.15 10.28 -3.45
CA TRP A 253 -13.05 11.07 -2.62
C TRP A 253 -13.18 10.48 -1.22
N MET A 254 -13.49 9.18 -1.08
CA MET A 254 -13.67 8.54 0.22
C MET A 254 -12.41 8.63 1.10
N TYR A 255 -11.23 8.51 0.53
CA TYR A 255 -9.98 8.59 1.28
C TYR A 255 -9.65 10.03 1.71
N PHE A 256 -9.66 10.98 0.77
CA PHE A 256 -9.30 12.38 1.02
C PHE A 256 -10.41 13.19 1.71
N ASP A 257 -11.61 12.63 1.87
CA ASP A 257 -12.66 13.16 2.75
C ASP A 257 -12.20 13.26 4.21
N THR A 258 -11.23 12.44 4.61
CA THR A 258 -10.57 12.52 5.92
C THR A 258 -9.38 13.47 5.79
N SER A 259 -9.42 14.61 6.50
CA SER A 259 -8.36 15.60 6.35
C SER A 259 -7.01 15.08 6.84
N ALA A 260 -5.92 15.44 6.15
CA ALA A 260 -4.56 15.17 6.63
C ALA A 260 -4.36 15.69 8.07
N LYS A 261 -5.02 16.80 8.41
CA LYS A 261 -5.03 17.36 9.76
C LYS A 261 -5.67 16.44 10.79
N GLU A 262 -6.80 15.78 10.48
CA GLU A 262 -7.42 14.78 11.37
C GLU A 262 -6.47 13.61 11.63
N ALA A 263 -5.84 13.10 10.57
CA ALA A 263 -4.88 11.98 10.68
C ALA A 263 -3.65 12.35 11.51
N THR A 264 -3.04 13.51 11.24
CA THR A 264 -1.90 14.03 12.01
C THR A 264 -2.29 14.26 13.47
N HIS A 265 -3.43 14.89 13.72
CA HIS A 265 -3.91 15.16 15.07
C HIS A 265 -4.10 13.87 15.88
N ALA A 266 -4.68 12.83 15.26
CA ALA A 266 -4.86 11.52 15.89
C ALA A 266 -3.53 10.84 16.27
N ILE A 267 -2.46 11.06 15.51
CA ILE A 267 -1.13 10.50 15.81
C ILE A 267 -0.43 11.33 16.89
N GLU A 268 -0.38 12.65 16.74
CA GLU A 268 0.37 13.55 17.63
C GLU A 268 -0.21 13.63 19.04
N HIS A 269 -1.54 13.49 19.19
CA HIS A 269 -2.22 13.59 20.49
C HIS A 269 -2.48 12.20 21.10
N SER A 270 -1.96 11.13 20.49
CA SER A 270 -2.04 9.78 21.04
C SER A 270 -1.00 9.58 22.16
N PRO A 271 -1.34 8.85 23.24
CA PRO A 271 -0.36 8.41 24.23
C PRO A 271 0.64 7.38 23.66
N ASP A 272 0.34 6.77 22.50
CA ASP A 272 1.24 5.88 21.77
C ASP A 272 1.27 6.25 20.26
N PRO A 273 2.05 7.28 19.87
CA PRO A 273 2.16 7.71 18.48
C PRO A 273 2.72 6.61 17.57
N GLY A 274 3.73 5.86 18.05
CA GLY A 274 4.34 4.75 17.31
C GLY A 274 3.33 3.63 17.02
N GLY A 275 2.49 3.29 18.00
CA GLY A 275 1.42 2.31 17.83
C GLY A 275 0.31 2.75 16.87
N ILE A 276 -0.09 4.03 16.89
CA ILE A 276 -1.03 4.57 15.90
C ILE A 276 -0.39 4.58 14.51
N GLY A 277 0.87 4.99 14.39
CA GLY A 277 1.63 4.93 13.14
C GLY A 277 1.69 3.52 12.56
N ALA A 278 1.88 2.49 13.38
CA ALA A 278 1.81 1.10 12.94
C ALA A 278 0.41 0.70 12.44
N LYS A 279 -0.66 1.06 13.16
CA LYS A 279 -2.05 0.82 12.73
C LYS A 279 -2.38 1.51 11.41
N PHE A 280 -1.84 2.71 11.21
CA PHE A 280 -1.99 3.47 9.97
C PHE A 280 -1.53 2.63 8.79
N HIS A 281 -0.32 2.07 8.89
CA HIS A 281 0.27 1.21 7.87
C HIS A 281 -0.46 -0.13 7.69
N TYR A 282 -0.85 -0.79 8.77
CA TYR A 282 -1.66 -2.02 8.69
C TYR A 282 -3.01 -1.81 8.03
N THR A 283 -3.50 -0.58 8.01
CA THR A 283 -4.72 -0.25 7.30
C THR A 283 -4.45 0.12 5.84
N HIS A 284 -3.36 0.83 5.57
CA HIS A 284 -3.02 1.23 4.20
C HIS A 284 -2.62 0.04 3.31
N VAL A 285 -2.02 -1.02 3.88
CA VAL A 285 -1.77 -2.26 3.12
C VAL A 285 -3.06 -2.90 2.58
N ILE A 286 -4.17 -2.76 3.32
CA ILE A 286 -5.49 -3.25 2.91
C ILE A 286 -6.10 -2.32 1.86
N LEU A 287 -6.03 -1.00 2.10
CA LEU A 287 -6.53 0.01 1.18
C LEU A 287 -5.89 -0.10 -0.21
N VAL A 288 -4.56 -0.16 -0.27
CA VAL A 288 -3.84 -0.20 -1.54
C VAL A 288 -4.00 -1.56 -2.23
N ALA A 289 -4.12 -2.67 -1.48
CA ALA A 289 -4.55 -3.94 -2.05
C ALA A 289 -5.92 -3.83 -2.73
N GLY A 290 -6.87 -3.12 -2.11
CA GLY A 290 -8.16 -2.81 -2.71
C GLY A 290 -8.03 -2.05 -4.04
N ILE A 291 -7.15 -1.05 -4.10
CA ILE A 291 -6.86 -0.30 -5.34
C ILE A 291 -6.29 -1.22 -6.43
N ILE A 292 -5.32 -2.08 -6.09
CA ILE A 292 -4.73 -3.06 -7.02
C ILE A 292 -5.81 -3.95 -7.63
N VAL A 293 -6.67 -4.52 -6.78
CA VAL A 293 -7.72 -5.43 -7.23
C VAL A 293 -8.82 -4.69 -8.02
N CYS A 294 -9.12 -3.43 -7.66
CA CYS A 294 -9.99 -2.57 -8.47
C CYS A 294 -9.40 -2.28 -9.86
N ALA A 295 -8.09 -2.05 -9.98
CA ALA A 295 -7.44 -1.86 -11.28
C ALA A 295 -7.62 -3.09 -12.19
N VAL A 296 -7.52 -4.29 -11.62
CA VAL A 296 -7.85 -5.55 -12.33
C VAL A 296 -9.33 -5.59 -12.75
N ALA A 297 -10.25 -5.16 -11.89
CA ALA A 297 -11.67 -5.08 -12.20
C ALA A 297 -11.98 -4.08 -13.33
N ASP A 298 -11.28 -2.94 -13.36
CA ASP A 298 -11.43 -1.91 -14.39
C ASP A 298 -10.96 -2.45 -15.76
N GLU A 299 -9.80 -3.12 -15.79
CA GLU A 299 -9.27 -3.75 -17.01
C GLU A 299 -10.18 -4.87 -17.52
N LEU A 300 -10.72 -5.71 -16.63
CA LEU A 300 -11.74 -6.70 -16.98
C LEU A 300 -13.02 -6.05 -17.53
N THR A 301 -13.45 -4.92 -16.98
CA THR A 301 -14.65 -4.21 -17.43
C THR A 301 -14.49 -3.69 -18.86
N ILE A 302 -13.28 -3.25 -19.22
CA ILE A 302 -12.95 -2.79 -20.57
C ILE A 302 -12.85 -3.95 -21.55
N ASN A 303 -12.06 -4.97 -21.21
CA ASN A 303 -11.70 -6.04 -22.16
C ASN A 303 -12.79 -7.13 -22.27
N GLU A 304 -13.49 -7.43 -21.17
CA GLU A 304 -14.44 -8.55 -21.06
C GLU A 304 -15.88 -8.07 -20.82
N GLY A 305 -16.18 -6.78 -21.00
CA GLY A 305 -17.42 -6.15 -20.55
C GLY A 305 -18.72 -6.80 -21.07
N SER A 306 -18.70 -7.36 -22.28
CA SER A 306 -19.83 -8.05 -22.91
C SER A 306 -20.02 -9.49 -22.43
N HIS A 307 -19.00 -10.08 -21.80
CA HIS A 307 -19.05 -11.45 -21.29
C HIS A 307 -19.84 -11.52 -19.98
N HIS A 308 -20.35 -12.71 -19.68
CA HIS A 308 -20.96 -12.97 -18.37
C HIS A 308 -19.90 -12.91 -17.28
N ALA A 309 -20.27 -12.41 -16.11
CA ALA A 309 -19.38 -12.31 -14.96
C ALA A 309 -19.15 -13.70 -14.35
N GLU A 310 -18.28 -14.48 -14.98
CA GLU A 310 -17.81 -15.77 -14.48
C GLU A 310 -17.24 -15.64 -13.06
N LEU A 311 -17.32 -16.74 -12.30
CA LEU A 311 -16.89 -16.78 -10.90
C LEU A 311 -15.45 -16.26 -10.70
N LYS A 312 -14.57 -16.48 -11.68
CA LYS A 312 -13.16 -16.03 -11.66
C LYS A 312 -13.03 -14.49 -11.68
N TYR A 313 -13.96 -13.77 -12.31
CA TYR A 313 -13.96 -12.30 -12.39
C TYR A 313 -14.57 -11.65 -11.14
N LEU A 314 -15.51 -12.33 -10.47
CA LEU A 314 -16.23 -11.80 -9.31
C LEU A 314 -15.30 -11.43 -8.15
N GLY A 315 -14.21 -12.17 -7.97
CA GLY A 315 -13.18 -11.87 -6.97
C GLY A 315 -12.57 -10.48 -7.16
N ALA A 316 -12.32 -10.07 -8.41
CA ALA A 316 -11.83 -8.73 -8.70
C ALA A 316 -12.96 -7.69 -8.66
N LEU A 317 -14.03 -7.93 -9.43
CA LEU A 317 -15.14 -6.99 -9.62
C LEU A 317 -15.81 -6.56 -8.32
N ILE A 318 -15.99 -7.48 -7.37
CA ILE A 318 -16.66 -7.22 -6.08
C ILE A 318 -15.64 -7.19 -4.95
N GLY A 319 -14.66 -8.10 -4.95
CA GLY A 319 -13.67 -8.19 -3.88
C GLY A 319 -12.76 -6.97 -3.81
N GLY A 320 -12.40 -6.36 -4.95
CA GLY A 320 -11.61 -5.11 -4.96
C GLY A 320 -12.32 -3.95 -4.26
N PRO A 321 -13.53 -3.56 -4.70
CA PRO A 321 -14.32 -2.52 -4.04
C PRO A 321 -14.63 -2.84 -2.58
N ALA A 322 -14.93 -4.10 -2.25
CA ALA A 322 -15.18 -4.51 -0.87
C ALA A 322 -13.92 -4.39 0.01
N LEU A 323 -12.76 -4.82 -0.49
CA LEU A 323 -11.48 -4.72 0.21
C LEU A 323 -11.10 -3.25 0.43
N TYR A 324 -11.32 -2.39 -0.56
CA TYR A 324 -11.11 -0.96 -0.44
C TYR A 324 -12.03 -0.33 0.61
N LEU A 325 -13.35 -0.59 0.55
CA LEU A 325 -14.31 -0.07 1.54
C LEU A 325 -13.97 -0.54 2.95
N PHE A 326 -13.60 -1.81 3.10
CA PHE A 326 -13.18 -2.36 4.38
C PHE A 326 -11.92 -1.65 4.92
N GLY A 327 -10.89 -1.51 4.10
CA GLY A 327 -9.68 -0.77 4.45
C GLY A 327 -9.96 0.69 4.82
N ASN A 328 -10.84 1.36 4.07
CA ASN A 328 -11.20 2.76 4.32
C ASN A 328 -12.00 2.92 5.61
N ALA A 329 -12.90 1.99 5.92
CA ALA A 329 -13.64 1.97 7.17
C ALA A 329 -12.71 1.78 8.37
N LEU A 330 -11.74 0.85 8.28
CA LEU A 330 -10.71 0.68 9.30
C LEU A 330 -9.87 1.94 9.47
N PHE A 331 -9.53 2.62 8.37
CA PHE A 331 -8.70 3.82 8.39
C PHE A 331 -9.41 4.94 9.15
N LYS A 332 -10.69 5.14 8.84
CA LYS A 332 -11.55 6.08 9.55
C LYS A 332 -11.77 5.70 11.00
N ARG A 333 -11.84 4.41 11.33
CA ARG A 333 -11.89 3.97 12.73
C ARG A 333 -10.61 4.33 13.49
N VAL A 334 -9.44 4.18 12.87
CA VAL A 334 -8.15 4.56 13.48
C VAL A 334 -8.08 6.07 13.71
N VAL A 335 -8.53 6.88 12.75
CA VAL A 335 -8.45 8.35 12.83
C VAL A 335 -9.55 8.98 13.69
N ARG A 336 -10.81 8.54 13.53
CA ARG A 336 -12.00 9.15 14.15
C ARG A 336 -12.56 8.37 15.35
N GLY A 337 -12.10 7.14 15.57
CA GLY A 337 -12.53 6.29 16.69
C GLY A 337 -13.79 5.44 16.45
N PHE A 338 -14.53 5.67 15.36
CA PHE A 338 -15.76 4.92 15.03
C PHE A 338 -15.79 4.46 13.57
N LEU A 339 -16.57 3.40 13.30
CA LEU A 339 -16.78 2.88 11.95
C LEU A 339 -17.88 3.69 11.23
N PRO A 340 -17.64 4.21 10.02
CA PRO A 340 -18.66 4.90 9.26
C PRO A 340 -19.77 3.93 8.80
N GLN A 341 -21.03 4.23 9.14
CA GLN A 341 -22.16 3.39 8.74
C GLN A 341 -22.31 3.29 7.22
N SER A 342 -21.96 4.33 6.47
CA SER A 342 -21.98 4.33 5.01
C SER A 342 -21.17 3.16 4.42
N HIS A 343 -20.04 2.82 5.02
CA HIS A 343 -19.17 1.75 4.54
C HIS A 343 -19.77 0.37 4.85
N LEU A 344 -20.42 0.21 6.00
CA LEU A 344 -21.12 -1.03 6.34
C LEU A 344 -22.31 -1.28 5.39
N TYR A 345 -23.08 -0.23 5.06
CA TYR A 345 -24.13 -0.33 4.05
C TYR A 345 -23.57 -0.66 2.67
N GLY A 346 -22.45 -0.03 2.27
CA GLY A 346 -21.76 -0.34 1.02
C GLY A 346 -21.30 -1.81 0.95
N LEU A 347 -20.66 -2.32 2.00
CA LEU A 347 -20.26 -3.73 2.09
C LEU A 347 -21.47 -4.67 2.03
N GLY A 348 -22.58 -4.32 2.69
CA GLY A 348 -23.83 -5.07 2.60
C GLY A 348 -24.40 -5.10 1.18
N LEU A 349 -24.41 -3.96 0.49
CA LEU A 349 -24.84 -3.85 -0.91
C LEU A 349 -23.95 -4.68 -1.84
N LEU A 350 -22.64 -4.65 -1.67
CA LEU A 350 -21.70 -5.48 -2.44
C LEU A 350 -21.93 -6.98 -2.17
N ALA A 351 -22.22 -7.37 -0.93
CA ALA A 351 -22.54 -8.75 -0.57
C ALA A 351 -23.85 -9.22 -1.23
N VAL A 352 -24.87 -8.36 -1.28
CA VAL A 352 -26.12 -8.64 -2.01
C VAL A 352 -25.84 -8.76 -3.51
N LEU A 353 -25.07 -7.83 -4.08
CA LEU A 353 -24.70 -7.86 -5.50
C LEU A 353 -23.95 -9.15 -5.86
N ALA A 354 -23.10 -9.67 -4.97
CA ALA A 354 -22.37 -10.93 -5.19
C ALA A 354 -23.27 -12.14 -5.45
N VAL A 355 -24.49 -12.16 -4.87
CA VAL A 355 -25.46 -13.23 -5.11
C VAL A 355 -26.01 -13.18 -6.53
N PHE A 356 -26.21 -11.99 -7.08
CA PHE A 356 -26.80 -11.80 -8.42
C PHE A 356 -25.76 -11.69 -9.53
N ALA A 357 -24.52 -11.33 -9.20
CA ALA A 357 -23.46 -11.06 -10.16
C ALA A 357 -23.19 -12.18 -11.18
N PRO A 358 -23.25 -13.49 -10.86
CA PRO A 358 -23.09 -14.56 -11.84
C PRO A 358 -24.10 -14.52 -13.01
N HIS A 359 -25.22 -13.81 -12.84
CA HIS A 359 -26.28 -13.67 -13.84
C HIS A 359 -26.19 -12.37 -14.64
N LEU A 360 -25.17 -11.55 -14.39
CA LEU A 360 -24.97 -10.25 -15.02
C LEU A 360 -23.73 -10.27 -15.91
N SER A 361 -23.62 -9.32 -16.84
CA SER A 361 -22.37 -9.12 -17.58
C SER A 361 -21.31 -8.45 -16.71
N VAL A 362 -20.04 -8.62 -17.06
CA VAL A 362 -18.90 -7.96 -16.40
C VAL A 362 -19.12 -6.44 -16.35
N MET A 363 -19.56 -5.84 -17.46
CA MET A 363 -19.88 -4.41 -17.52
C MET A 363 -20.94 -3.98 -16.50
N VAL A 364 -22.03 -4.75 -16.37
CA VAL A 364 -23.10 -4.43 -15.44
C VAL A 364 -22.61 -4.54 -14.00
N VAL A 365 -21.84 -5.58 -13.67
CA VAL A 365 -21.26 -5.73 -12.33
C VAL A 365 -20.31 -4.57 -12.02
N GLY A 366 -19.37 -4.24 -12.91
CA GLY A 366 -18.44 -3.11 -12.74
C GLY A 366 -19.14 -1.77 -12.59
N THR A 367 -20.23 -1.55 -13.34
CA THR A 367 -21.08 -0.36 -13.22
C THR A 367 -21.75 -0.31 -11.84
N LEU A 368 -22.38 -1.41 -11.41
CA LEU A 368 -23.10 -1.47 -10.14
C LEU A 368 -22.15 -1.32 -8.93
N THR A 369 -20.97 -1.94 -8.96
CA THR A 369 -19.98 -1.77 -7.89
C THR A 369 -19.48 -0.33 -7.83
N THR A 370 -19.19 0.28 -8.98
CA THR A 370 -18.83 1.71 -9.06
C THR A 370 -19.94 2.61 -8.50
N LEU A 371 -21.20 2.35 -8.85
CA LEU A 371 -22.34 3.11 -8.30
C LEU A 371 -22.45 2.96 -6.78
N VAL A 372 -22.20 1.76 -6.23
CA VAL A 372 -22.12 1.57 -4.77
C VAL A 372 -21.01 2.43 -4.17
N MET A 373 -19.81 2.44 -4.77
CA MET A 373 -18.68 3.24 -4.30
C MET A 373 -19.01 4.75 -4.28
N ILE A 374 -19.63 5.24 -5.36
CA ILE A 374 -20.09 6.64 -5.46
C ILE A 374 -21.16 6.95 -4.41
N ALA A 375 -22.13 6.05 -4.21
CA ALA A 375 -23.18 6.22 -3.21
C ALA A 375 -22.61 6.29 -1.79
N VAL A 376 -21.63 5.44 -1.45
CA VAL A 376 -20.94 5.48 -0.15
C VAL A 376 -20.22 6.83 0.04
N ALA A 377 -19.48 7.29 -0.97
CA ALA A 377 -18.80 8.58 -0.94
C ALA A 377 -19.77 9.75 -0.73
N ALA A 378 -20.89 9.76 -1.47
CA ALA A 378 -21.90 10.80 -1.40
C ALA A 378 -22.64 10.81 -0.05
N LEU A 379 -23.01 9.63 0.48
CA LEU A 379 -23.66 9.49 1.78
C LEU A 379 -22.76 10.02 2.90
N GLU A 380 -21.48 9.71 2.86
CA GLU A 380 -20.54 10.23 3.86
C GLU A 380 -20.42 11.76 3.80
N ALA A 381 -20.23 12.31 2.60
CA ALA A 381 -20.16 13.75 2.42
C ALA A 381 -21.43 14.46 2.93
N ALA A 382 -22.61 13.87 2.72
CA ALA A 382 -23.88 14.39 3.21
C ALA A 382 -23.98 14.33 4.75
N VAL A 383 -23.59 13.21 5.37
CA VAL A 383 -23.57 13.07 6.84
C VAL A 383 -22.64 14.10 7.47
N ARG A 384 -21.45 14.32 6.91
CA ARG A 384 -20.50 15.30 7.43
C ARG A 384 -21.01 16.73 7.30
N ARG A 385 -21.57 17.11 6.14
CA ARG A 385 -22.16 18.44 5.95
C ARG A 385 -23.26 18.74 6.97
N ARG A 386 -24.10 17.75 7.28
CA ARG A 386 -25.13 17.88 8.32
C ARG A 386 -24.53 18.07 9.72
N ALA A 387 -23.48 17.32 10.05
CA ALA A 387 -22.78 17.47 11.34
C ALA A 387 -22.14 18.85 11.50
N TRP A 388 -21.51 19.39 10.45
CA TRP A 388 -20.95 20.74 10.46
C TRP A 388 -22.02 21.83 10.58
N ALA A 389 -23.14 21.70 9.84
CA ALA A 389 -24.25 22.64 9.95
C ALA A 389 -24.86 22.64 11.36
N ALA A 390 -24.99 21.45 11.99
CA ALA A 390 -25.48 21.33 13.35
C ALA A 390 -24.50 21.92 14.39
N ALA A 391 -23.20 21.82 14.16
CA ALA A 391 -22.17 22.41 15.03
C ALA A 391 -22.13 23.95 14.89
N ALA A 392 -22.30 24.50 13.68
CA ALA A 392 -22.33 25.93 13.44
C ALA A 392 -23.62 26.63 13.96
N ALA A 393 -24.67 25.86 14.21
CA ALA A 393 -25.94 26.34 14.77
C ALA A 393 -25.97 26.33 16.31
N ARG A 394 -24.93 25.82 16.97
CA ARG A 394 -24.71 25.88 18.43
C ARG A 394 -23.71 26.97 18.74
#